data_AF-A0A8B8ZKI0-F1
#
_entry.id   AF-A0A8B8ZKI0-F1
#
_cell.length_a   1.000
_cell.length_b   1.000
_cell.length_c   1.000
_cell.angle_alpha   90.00
_cell.angle_beta   90.00
_cell.angle_gamma   90.00
#
_symmetry.space_group_name_H-M   'P 1'
#
loop_
_entity.id
_entity.type
_entity.pdbx_description
1 polymer ?
#
loop_
_entity_poly.entity_id
_entity_poly.type
_entity_poly.pdbx_seq_one_letter_code
_entity_poly.pdbx_strand_id
1 'polypeptide(L)'
;MILQRSPLTATNGKVLGKFQAVTSSRQNEQPVPEKPAATVHSEQLSTTEMERRMKLLWEDSELQKLHKQFVIGGVLTESEFWATRKSLLDDVVQRTPKQRAGFRSAMLADVRPSTDGRTNKVTFSLTPEIIHQIFAEKPAVHRAFLNFVPIKMTEKDFWTKYCRAEYLHRTKNSVAAAAEAAEDEELAVFLKHDDILANEARCKIRRVDPTLDMEADLGDDYIHLPDHGILRDGSKETADAENELARRTLSQDLNRHATVVLEGRALDVELGDTRTAAEALARSKQAELCTETSDEKTNQERLEKVSRMTEIEDLQAPHSLPYAPLCIKDPREYFDSQQANAVKALGDTGAGIKPVDFSLKTEEAYTYLLEQISEVKVRGLNNLVVQPEATLKVLNGLNPYLSSTKYHLGKKPQECVLDMLPNRTKDELLHHWTSIQELLRHFWSSYPITTAYLYNKVLRLKDAMTHIYHKLQEIKEAVQSDFRHQVSLLVQPMLQALDAAFAHYDTEQQKQSTKSGNKPNGFVQ
;
A
#
# COMPACT_ATOMS: atom_id res chain seq x y z
N MET A 1 -15.93 42.62 -52.77
CA MET A 1 -17.20 42.67 -52.02
C MET A 1 -16.83 42.60 -50.54
N ILE A 2 -16.60 43.69 -49.79
CA ILE A 2 -17.48 44.82 -49.42
C ILE A 2 -18.70 44.36 -48.59
N LEU A 3 -18.61 44.65 -47.28
CA LEU A 3 -19.65 44.94 -46.26
C LEU A 3 -20.75 43.87 -46.02
N GLN A 4 -21.18 43.58 -44.79
CA GLN A 4 -21.81 44.56 -43.89
C GLN A 4 -21.86 44.07 -42.41
N ARG A 5 -21.86 45.06 -41.51
CA ARG A 5 -21.82 44.97 -40.04
C ARG A 5 -23.22 45.14 -39.42
N SER A 6 -23.47 44.40 -38.31
CA SER A 6 -24.24 44.77 -37.09
C SER A 6 -25.78 44.87 -37.15
N PRO A 7 -26.57 44.91 -36.02
CA PRO A 7 -26.20 44.93 -34.57
C PRO A 7 -27.05 44.06 -33.57
N LEU A 8 -26.50 43.93 -32.36
CA LEU A 8 -27.08 43.86 -30.99
C LEU A 8 -28.60 43.69 -30.76
N THR A 9 -28.96 42.78 -29.84
CA THR A 9 -29.92 43.08 -28.74
C THR A 9 -29.52 42.34 -27.46
N ALA A 10 -29.41 43.10 -26.37
CA ALA A 10 -29.28 42.62 -25.00
C ALA A 10 -30.64 42.73 -24.31
N THR A 11 -31.04 41.73 -23.52
CA THR A 11 -32.09 41.90 -22.50
C THR A 11 -31.67 41.19 -21.21
N ASN A 12 -31.74 41.98 -20.13
CA ASN A 12 -31.50 41.62 -18.73
C ASN A 12 -32.66 40.82 -18.13
N GLY A 13 -32.41 40.00 -17.11
CA GLY A 13 -33.41 39.76 -16.06
C GLY A 13 -33.32 38.46 -15.25
N LYS A 14 -32.69 38.57 -14.06
CA LYS A 14 -33.03 37.96 -12.74
C LYS A 14 -33.76 36.60 -12.68
N VAL A 15 -33.19 35.62 -11.96
CA VAL A 15 -33.84 34.80 -10.89
C VAL A 15 -32.71 34.22 -10.00
N LEU A 16 -32.44 34.76 -8.82
CA LEU A 16 -32.96 34.39 -7.48
C LEU A 16 -32.32 33.13 -6.88
N GLY A 17 -31.30 33.34 -6.05
CA GLY A 17 -30.82 32.34 -5.09
C GLY A 17 -31.79 32.19 -3.92
N LYS A 18 -31.92 30.95 -3.43
CA LYS A 18 -32.58 30.63 -2.17
C LYS A 18 -31.63 29.78 -1.32
N PHE A 19 -30.94 30.43 -0.40
CA PHE A 19 -30.41 29.80 0.82
C PHE A 19 -31.55 29.75 1.83
N GLN A 20 -31.94 28.55 2.23
CA GLN A 20 -32.95 28.33 3.25
C GLN A 20 -32.25 28.18 4.60
N ALA A 21 -32.26 29.26 5.37
CA ALA A 21 -31.98 29.24 6.80
C ALA A 21 -33.29 28.95 7.54
N VAL A 22 -33.31 27.90 8.36
CA VAL A 22 -34.38 27.64 9.33
C VAL A 22 -33.83 27.97 10.71
N THR A 23 -34.46 28.94 11.35
CA THR A 23 -34.30 29.32 12.75
C THR A 23 -35.28 28.49 13.59
N SER A 24 -34.85 28.05 14.77
CA SER A 24 -35.73 27.59 15.83
C SER A 24 -35.17 28.08 17.19
N SER A 25 -36.05 28.82 17.85
CA SER A 25 -36.07 29.53 19.13
C SER A 25 -35.24 29.03 20.33
N ARG A 26 -34.75 30.02 21.12
CA ARG A 26 -34.42 30.01 22.57
C ARG A 26 -35.68 29.64 23.39
N GLN A 27 -35.68 29.17 24.65
CA GLN A 27 -34.91 29.49 25.87
C GLN A 27 -35.00 28.32 26.88
N ASN A 28 -33.95 28.09 27.67
CA ASN A 28 -34.05 28.04 29.15
C ASN A 28 -32.65 28.06 29.79
N GLU A 29 -32.46 28.92 30.79
CA GLU A 29 -31.20 29.23 31.46
C GLU A 29 -30.97 28.43 32.77
N GLN A 30 -29.74 27.91 32.90
CA GLN A 30 -28.89 27.73 34.11
C GLN A 30 -29.26 26.77 35.26
N PRO A 31 -28.29 26.28 36.09
CA PRO A 31 -26.90 26.73 36.26
C PRO A 31 -25.78 25.65 36.16
N VAL A 32 -24.54 26.16 36.13
CA VAL A 32 -23.22 25.53 36.06
C VAL A 32 -22.88 24.69 37.31
N PRO A 33 -22.06 23.64 37.17
CA PRO A 33 -20.84 23.59 37.99
C PRO A 33 -19.56 23.29 37.19
N GLU A 34 -18.46 23.64 37.85
CA GLU A 34 -17.10 23.91 37.38
C GLU A 34 -16.34 22.77 36.67
N LYS A 35 -15.40 23.21 35.83
CA LYS A 35 -14.37 22.44 35.12
C LYS A 35 -13.43 21.71 36.11
N PRO A 36 -12.80 20.61 35.69
CA PRO A 36 -11.37 20.79 35.45
C PRO A 36 -10.87 20.18 34.13
N ALA A 37 -9.89 20.89 33.57
CA ALA A 37 -8.76 20.45 32.77
C ALA A 37 -8.95 19.43 31.63
N ALA A 38 -8.67 19.95 30.42
CA ALA A 38 -8.41 19.25 29.18
C ALA A 38 -7.72 17.87 29.33
N THR A 39 -8.44 16.81 28.98
CA THR A 39 -7.85 15.54 28.59
C THR A 39 -7.37 15.65 27.15
N VAL A 40 -6.07 15.43 27.00
CA VAL A 40 -5.32 15.15 25.77
C VAL A 40 -6.12 14.22 24.87
N HIS A 41 -6.13 14.49 23.55
CA HIS A 41 -6.58 13.56 22.52
C HIS A 41 -5.73 12.28 22.60
N SER A 42 -6.10 11.34 23.46
CA SER A 42 -5.73 9.94 23.28
C SER A 42 -6.58 9.42 22.12
N GLU A 43 -6.00 9.39 20.91
CA GLU A 43 -6.46 8.47 19.88
C GLU A 43 -6.58 7.09 20.53
N GLN A 44 -7.81 6.57 20.68
CA GLN A 44 -8.02 5.18 21.06
C GLN A 44 -7.48 4.32 19.91
N LEU A 45 -6.21 3.94 20.04
CA LEU A 45 -5.57 2.99 19.14
C LEU A 45 -6.38 1.69 19.19
N SER A 46 -6.83 1.19 18.04
CA SER A 46 -7.51 -0.10 18.00
C SER A 46 -6.55 -1.19 18.50
N THR A 47 -7.09 -2.21 19.17
CA THR A 47 -6.30 -3.37 19.64
C THR A 47 -5.47 -3.98 18.50
N THR A 48 -6.05 -4.01 17.31
CA THR A 48 -5.41 -4.47 16.07
C THR A 48 -4.22 -3.60 15.63
N GLU A 49 -4.25 -2.29 15.85
CA GLU A 49 -3.14 -1.39 15.54
C GLU A 49 -2.01 -1.53 16.56
N MET A 50 -2.34 -1.76 17.83
CA MET A 50 -1.35 -2.03 18.87
C MET A 50 -0.59 -3.34 18.62
N GLU A 51 -1.30 -4.41 18.24
CA GLU A 51 -0.69 -5.70 17.87
C GLU A 51 0.25 -5.56 16.66
N ARG A 52 -0.12 -4.75 15.67
CA ARG A 52 0.74 -4.48 14.50
C ARG A 52 2.02 -3.76 14.89
N ARG A 53 1.92 -2.74 15.74
CA ARG A 53 3.09 -2.02 16.27
C ARG A 53 4.01 -2.96 17.04
N MET A 54 3.46 -3.83 17.88
CA MET A 54 4.23 -4.83 18.61
C MET A 54 4.94 -5.82 17.68
N LYS A 55 4.23 -6.33 16.66
CA LYS A 55 4.81 -7.24 15.66
C LYS A 55 5.97 -6.59 14.91
N LEU A 56 5.80 -5.33 14.47
CA LEU A 56 6.84 -4.60 13.76
C LEU A 56 8.07 -4.34 14.66
N LEU A 57 7.87 -4.04 15.94
CA LEU A 57 8.96 -3.91 16.92
C LEU A 57 9.66 -5.24 17.25
N TRP A 58 9.03 -6.38 16.99
CA TRP A 58 9.67 -7.70 17.14
C TRP A 58 10.47 -8.09 15.91
N GLU A 59 9.99 -7.73 14.72
CA GLU A 59 10.67 -8.02 13.45
C GLU A 59 11.91 -7.14 13.24
N ASP A 60 11.85 -5.86 13.60
CA ASP A 60 12.97 -4.92 13.44
C ASP A 60 13.64 -4.60 14.79
N SER A 61 14.82 -5.18 15.01
CA SER A 61 15.61 -4.97 16.22
C SER A 61 16.16 -3.54 16.38
N GLU A 62 16.43 -2.83 15.27
CA GLU A 62 16.93 -1.46 15.31
C GLU A 62 15.79 -0.49 15.66
N LEU A 63 14.61 -0.71 15.08
CA LEU A 63 13.41 0.04 15.43
C LEU A 63 13.04 -0.14 16.90
N GLN A 64 13.20 -1.35 17.44
CA GLN A 64 12.98 -1.62 18.86
C GLN A 64 13.92 -0.83 19.76
N LYS A 65 15.21 -0.71 19.40
CA LYS A 65 16.18 0.10 20.14
C LYS A 65 15.80 1.58 20.12
N LEU A 66 15.38 2.09 18.97
CA LEU A 66 14.93 3.49 18.83
C LEU A 66 13.66 3.76 19.64
N HIS A 67 12.69 2.85 19.65
CA HIS A 67 11.47 2.96 20.47
C HIS A 67 11.80 2.99 21.96
N LYS A 68 12.67 2.08 22.43
CA LYS A 68 13.15 2.07 23.82
C LYS A 68 13.87 3.37 24.18
N GLN A 69 14.69 3.92 23.29
CA GLN A 69 15.47 5.13 23.57
C GLN A 69 14.62 6.40 23.59
N PHE A 70 13.69 6.56 22.64
CA PHE A 70 12.98 7.83 22.46
C PHE A 70 11.59 7.86 23.08
N VAL A 71 10.86 6.74 23.07
CA VAL A 71 9.50 6.69 23.65
C VAL A 71 9.57 6.38 25.13
N ILE A 72 10.29 5.32 25.53
CA ILE A 72 10.48 5.01 26.96
C ILE A 72 11.37 6.06 27.62
N GLY A 73 12.36 6.60 26.90
CA GLY A 73 13.18 7.72 27.36
C GLY A 73 12.46 9.07 27.44
N GLY A 74 11.18 9.17 27.04
CA GLY A 74 10.34 10.35 27.22
C GLY A 74 10.61 11.53 26.26
N VAL A 75 11.48 11.36 25.27
CA VAL A 75 11.79 12.38 24.27
C VAL A 75 10.62 12.59 23.30
N LEU A 76 9.99 11.49 22.88
CA LEU A 76 8.84 11.45 21.97
C LEU A 76 7.66 10.73 22.63
N THR A 77 6.45 11.11 22.25
CA THR A 77 5.23 10.34 22.59
C THR A 77 5.02 9.18 21.61
N GLU A 78 4.25 8.16 22.01
CA GLU A 78 3.89 7.03 21.14
C GLU A 78 3.26 7.49 19.83
N SER A 79 2.31 8.44 19.87
CA SER A 79 1.67 8.96 18.66
C SER A 79 2.66 9.68 17.74
N GLU A 80 3.59 10.46 18.29
CA GLU A 80 4.62 11.16 17.51
C GLU A 80 5.59 10.18 16.83
N PHE A 81 6.01 9.14 17.53
CA PHE A 81 6.93 8.13 17.02
C PHE A 81 6.32 7.38 15.82
N TRP A 82 5.06 6.93 15.95
CA TRP A 82 4.36 6.18 14.91
C TRP A 82 3.82 7.06 13.77
N ALA A 83 3.54 8.34 14.01
CA ALA A 83 3.06 9.25 12.96
C ALA A 83 4.02 9.36 11.77
N THR A 84 5.33 9.29 12.01
CA THR A 84 6.36 9.32 10.96
C THR A 84 6.58 7.98 10.25
N ARG A 85 5.89 6.92 10.70
CA ARG A 85 6.06 5.54 10.26
C ARG A 85 4.74 4.91 9.81
N LYS A 86 3.71 5.73 9.53
CA LYS A 86 2.42 5.25 9.00
C LYS A 86 2.59 4.42 7.73
N SER A 87 3.49 4.82 6.83
CA SER A 87 3.78 4.06 5.61
C SER A 87 4.32 2.64 5.88
N LEU A 88 5.10 2.46 6.94
CA LEU A 88 5.60 1.13 7.32
C LEU A 88 4.49 0.25 7.88
N LEU A 89 3.55 0.84 8.61
CA LEU A 89 2.35 0.15 9.10
C LEU A 89 1.41 -0.21 7.92
N ASP A 90 1.28 0.69 6.95
CA ASP A 90 0.52 0.45 5.72
C ASP A 90 1.18 -0.66 4.87
N ASP A 91 2.50 -0.70 4.78
CA ASP A 91 3.23 -1.78 4.09
C ASP A 91 3.01 -3.14 4.78
N VAL A 92 2.93 -3.20 6.11
CA VAL A 92 2.54 -4.43 6.82
C VAL A 92 1.12 -4.85 6.44
N VAL A 93 0.20 -3.91 6.22
CA VAL A 93 -1.14 -4.21 5.67
C VAL A 93 -1.04 -4.75 4.25
N GLN A 94 -0.20 -4.16 3.39
CA GLN A 94 -0.02 -4.66 2.02
C GLN A 94 0.63 -6.06 1.98
N ARG A 95 1.46 -6.40 2.97
CA ARG A 95 2.07 -7.72 3.14
C ARG A 95 1.10 -8.77 3.68
N THR A 96 -0.02 -8.38 4.30
CA THR A 96 -1.07 -9.36 4.59
C THR A 96 -1.61 -9.87 3.25
N PRO A 97 -1.72 -11.19 3.05
CA PRO A 97 -2.14 -11.73 1.77
C PRO A 97 -3.55 -11.22 1.44
N LYS A 98 -3.65 -10.38 0.40
CA LYS A 98 -4.94 -9.88 -0.11
C LYS A 98 -5.79 -10.99 -0.72
N GLN A 99 -5.14 -12.07 -1.14
CA GLN A 99 -5.80 -13.24 -1.69
C GLN A 99 -6.21 -14.18 -0.56
N ARG A 100 -7.49 -14.55 -0.52
CA ARG A 100 -7.99 -15.58 0.39
C ARG A 100 -7.28 -16.90 0.10
N ALA A 101 -6.93 -17.63 1.15
CA ALA A 101 -6.41 -18.99 1.00
C ALA A 101 -7.46 -19.88 0.34
N GLY A 102 -7.11 -20.53 -0.78
CA GLY A 102 -8.00 -21.46 -1.48
C GLY A 102 -8.18 -22.80 -0.75
N PHE A 103 -9.21 -23.55 -1.11
CA PHE A 103 -9.27 -24.97 -0.80
C PHE A 103 -8.28 -25.77 -1.67
N ARG A 104 -7.91 -26.98 -1.24
CA ARG A 104 -7.03 -27.84 -2.05
C ARG A 104 -7.78 -28.27 -3.32
N SER A 105 -7.05 -28.39 -4.43
CA SER A 105 -7.60 -28.82 -5.73
C SER A 105 -8.07 -30.29 -5.75
N ALA A 106 -7.74 -31.08 -4.72
CA ALA A 106 -8.18 -32.45 -4.60
C ALA A 106 -9.66 -32.47 -4.16
N MET A 107 -10.52 -33.09 -4.96
CA MET A 107 -11.91 -33.33 -4.60
C MET A 107 -11.99 -34.32 -3.43
N LEU A 108 -13.08 -34.30 -2.66
CA LEU A 108 -13.30 -35.25 -1.56
C LEU A 108 -13.26 -36.73 -2.00
N ALA A 109 -13.38 -37.02 -3.30
CA ALA A 109 -13.17 -38.35 -3.88
C ALA A 109 -11.78 -38.94 -3.60
N ASP A 110 -10.75 -38.12 -3.37
CA ASP A 110 -9.38 -38.55 -3.08
C ASP A 110 -9.16 -38.98 -1.62
N VAL A 111 -10.10 -38.69 -0.71
CA VAL A 111 -10.09 -39.23 0.66
C VAL A 111 -10.48 -40.71 0.60
N ARG A 112 -9.52 -41.59 0.28
CA ARG A 112 -9.78 -43.02 0.09
C ARG A 112 -10.00 -43.72 1.43
N PRO A 113 -11.07 -44.56 1.56
CA PRO A 113 -11.19 -45.45 2.70
C PRO A 113 -9.98 -46.38 2.76
N SER A 114 -9.29 -46.43 3.90
CA SER A 114 -8.22 -47.40 4.13
C SER A 114 -8.84 -48.64 4.77
N THR A 115 -8.80 -49.77 4.06
CA THR A 115 -9.27 -51.07 4.53
C THR A 115 -8.09 -51.83 5.15
N ASP A 116 -8.13 -52.09 6.44
CA ASP A 116 -7.18 -53.01 7.07
C ASP A 116 -7.62 -54.45 6.72
N GLY A 117 -6.84 -55.12 5.87
CA GLY A 117 -7.12 -56.46 5.35
C GLY A 117 -7.23 -57.55 6.43
N ARG A 118 -6.89 -57.23 7.68
CA ARG A 118 -6.95 -58.16 8.82
C ARG A 118 -8.25 -58.09 9.62
N THR A 119 -9.00 -56.98 9.56
CA THR A 119 -10.15 -56.73 10.45
C THR A 119 -11.44 -56.36 9.73
N ASN A 120 -11.48 -56.36 8.38
CA ASN A 120 -12.62 -55.89 7.58
C ASN A 120 -13.14 -54.50 8.03
N LYS A 121 -12.28 -53.71 8.69
CA LYS A 121 -12.63 -52.39 9.21
C LYS A 121 -12.21 -51.33 8.20
N VAL A 122 -13.19 -50.54 7.77
CA VAL A 122 -12.98 -49.38 6.92
C VAL A 122 -12.65 -48.18 7.80
N THR A 123 -11.48 -47.57 7.61
CA THR A 123 -11.06 -46.37 8.35
C THR A 123 -11.01 -45.16 7.42
N PHE A 124 -11.55 -44.04 7.89
CA PHE A 124 -11.47 -42.74 7.22
C PHE A 124 -10.67 -41.78 8.11
N SER A 125 -9.67 -41.11 7.54
CA SER A 125 -8.88 -40.07 8.23
C SER A 125 -9.43 -38.69 7.86
N LEU A 126 -10.31 -38.14 8.68
CA LEU A 126 -10.83 -36.77 8.52
C LEU A 126 -9.90 -35.79 9.25
N THR A 127 -9.17 -34.97 8.51
CA THR A 127 -8.47 -33.81 9.10
C THR A 127 -9.42 -32.61 9.19
N PRO A 128 -9.16 -31.62 10.06
CA PRO A 128 -9.98 -30.41 10.15
C PRO A 128 -10.12 -29.69 8.80
N GLU A 129 -9.09 -29.70 7.96
CA GLU A 129 -9.14 -29.13 6.62
C GLU A 129 -10.12 -29.86 5.70
N ILE A 130 -10.18 -31.20 5.79
CA ILE A 130 -11.12 -32.02 5.03
C ILE A 130 -12.54 -31.76 5.52
N ILE A 131 -12.74 -31.60 6.83
CA ILE A 131 -14.05 -31.26 7.42
C ILE A 131 -14.53 -29.89 6.91
N HIS A 132 -13.65 -28.89 6.87
CA HIS A 132 -13.99 -27.57 6.33
C HIS A 132 -14.35 -27.65 4.84
N GLN A 133 -13.64 -28.48 4.08
CA GLN A 133 -13.97 -28.73 2.68
C GLN A 133 -15.31 -29.45 2.53
N ILE A 134 -15.66 -30.41 3.40
CA ILE A 134 -16.98 -31.06 3.40
C ILE A 134 -18.09 -30.06 3.68
N PHE A 135 -17.93 -29.17 4.66
CA PHE A 135 -18.92 -28.14 4.94
C PHE A 135 -19.10 -27.14 3.79
N ALA A 136 -18.02 -26.85 3.07
CA ALA A 136 -18.08 -26.04 1.88
C ALA A 136 -18.77 -26.79 0.73
N GLU A 137 -18.40 -28.02 0.41
CA GLU A 137 -18.93 -28.79 -0.72
C GLU A 137 -20.40 -29.21 -0.51
N LYS A 138 -20.77 -29.68 0.70
CA LYS A 138 -22.10 -30.24 1.02
C LYS A 138 -22.82 -29.42 2.12
N PRO A 139 -23.58 -28.37 1.76
CA PRO A 139 -24.28 -27.52 2.74
C PRO A 139 -25.33 -28.27 3.58
N ALA A 140 -25.94 -29.34 3.07
CA ALA A 140 -26.83 -30.19 3.87
C ALA A 140 -26.11 -30.83 5.07
N VAL A 141 -24.85 -31.28 4.88
CA VAL A 141 -24.01 -31.87 5.95
C VAL A 141 -23.67 -30.80 6.99
N HIS A 142 -23.31 -29.60 6.53
CA HIS A 142 -23.02 -28.46 7.40
C HIS A 142 -24.24 -28.07 8.27
N ARG A 143 -25.44 -28.02 7.68
CA ARG A 143 -26.69 -27.76 8.41
C ARG A 143 -27.02 -28.88 9.39
N ALA A 144 -26.85 -30.14 8.99
CA ALA A 144 -27.08 -31.29 9.85
C ALA A 144 -26.11 -31.30 11.05
N PHE A 145 -24.85 -30.95 10.84
CA PHE A 145 -23.84 -30.85 11.89
C PHE A 145 -24.24 -29.83 12.97
N LEU A 146 -24.66 -28.62 12.57
CA LEU A 146 -25.10 -27.59 13.50
C LEU A 146 -26.38 -27.97 14.29
N ASN A 147 -27.25 -28.80 13.71
CA ASN A 147 -28.51 -29.21 14.33
C ASN A 147 -28.37 -30.46 15.22
N PHE A 148 -27.52 -31.41 14.85
CA PHE A 148 -27.43 -32.71 15.50
C PHE A 148 -26.25 -32.80 16.48
N VAL A 149 -25.16 -32.07 16.26
CA VAL A 149 -24.00 -32.09 17.14
C VAL A 149 -23.95 -30.80 17.95
N PRO A 150 -23.88 -30.85 19.30
CA PRO A 150 -23.86 -32.02 20.19
C PRO A 150 -25.25 -32.41 20.73
N ILE A 151 -26.33 -31.82 20.19
CA ILE A 151 -27.68 -31.87 20.80
C ILE A 151 -28.29 -33.28 20.75
N LYS A 152 -28.08 -34.01 19.65
CA LYS A 152 -28.64 -35.35 19.41
C LYS A 152 -27.58 -36.46 19.39
N MET A 153 -26.37 -36.17 18.93
CA MET A 153 -25.29 -37.16 18.83
C MET A 153 -23.91 -36.54 19.06
N THR A 154 -22.92 -37.39 19.33
CA THR A 154 -21.52 -36.96 19.42
C THR A 154 -20.93 -36.69 18.04
N GLU A 155 -19.90 -35.85 17.96
CA GLU A 155 -19.20 -35.57 16.70
C GLU A 155 -18.66 -36.85 16.04
N LYS A 156 -18.16 -37.78 16.86
CA LYS A 156 -17.63 -39.07 16.39
C LYS A 156 -18.72 -39.93 15.73
N ASP A 157 -19.91 -39.98 16.32
CA ASP A 157 -21.03 -40.75 15.78
C ASP A 157 -21.56 -40.11 14.50
N PHE A 158 -21.63 -38.78 14.44
CA PHE A 158 -22.01 -38.02 13.25
C PHE A 158 -21.09 -38.34 12.06
N TRP A 159 -19.77 -38.23 12.25
CA TRP A 159 -18.81 -38.52 11.17
C TRP A 159 -18.80 -40.00 10.79
N THR A 160 -19.07 -40.91 11.72
CA THR A 160 -19.19 -42.35 11.42
C THR A 160 -20.39 -42.62 10.50
N LYS A 161 -21.55 -41.99 10.78
CA LYS A 161 -22.73 -42.07 9.91
C LYS A 161 -22.46 -41.43 8.55
N TYR A 162 -21.84 -40.24 8.52
CA TYR A 162 -21.46 -39.59 7.26
C TYR A 162 -20.53 -40.47 6.40
N CYS A 163 -19.48 -41.05 6.99
CA CYS A 163 -18.58 -41.95 6.29
C CYS A 163 -19.27 -43.21 5.76
N ARG A 164 -20.27 -43.74 6.47
CA ARG A 164 -21.09 -44.87 6.01
C ARG A 164 -21.93 -44.48 4.79
N ALA A 165 -22.58 -43.32 4.82
CA ALA A 165 -23.34 -42.79 3.69
C ALA A 165 -22.44 -42.53 2.45
N GLU A 166 -21.28 -41.92 2.65
CA GLU A 166 -20.29 -41.69 1.58
C GLU A 166 -19.78 -42.99 0.95
N TYR A 167 -19.54 -44.01 1.77
CA TYR A 167 -19.12 -45.32 1.28
C TYR A 167 -20.19 -45.96 0.38
N LEU A 168 -21.47 -45.84 0.74
CA LEU A 168 -22.60 -46.33 -0.06
C LEU A 168 -22.74 -45.57 -1.39
N HIS A 169 -22.58 -44.24 -1.37
CA HIS A 169 -22.57 -43.42 -2.59
C HIS A 169 -21.44 -43.82 -3.55
N ARG A 170 -20.23 -44.06 -3.03
CA ARG A 170 -19.06 -44.46 -3.84
C ARG A 170 -19.20 -45.85 -4.44
N THR A 171 -19.81 -46.79 -3.70
CA THR A 171 -20.04 -48.16 -4.16
C THR A 171 -21.25 -48.27 -5.10
N LYS A 172 -21.96 -47.16 -5.38
CA LYS A 172 -23.16 -47.09 -6.24
C LYS A 172 -24.25 -48.10 -5.85
N ASN A 173 -24.29 -48.50 -4.58
CA ASN A 173 -25.26 -49.47 -4.09
C ASN A 173 -26.56 -48.75 -3.67
N SER A 174 -27.32 -48.34 -4.68
CA SER A 174 -28.57 -47.56 -4.51
C SER A 174 -29.62 -48.30 -3.66
N VAL A 175 -29.68 -49.62 -3.77
CA VAL A 175 -30.61 -50.47 -3.01
C VAL A 175 -30.24 -50.50 -1.53
N ALA A 176 -28.95 -50.65 -1.20
CA ALA A 176 -28.50 -50.59 0.20
C ALA A 176 -28.64 -49.17 0.78
N ALA A 177 -28.39 -48.13 -0.02
CA ALA A 177 -28.60 -46.75 0.39
C ALA A 177 -30.08 -46.48 0.71
N ALA A 178 -31.02 -46.97 -0.11
CA ALA A 178 -32.45 -46.80 0.14
C ALA A 178 -32.94 -47.55 1.39
N ALA A 179 -32.42 -48.77 1.63
CA ALA A 179 -32.74 -49.54 2.83
C ALA A 179 -32.23 -48.86 4.11
N GLU A 180 -30.96 -48.42 4.11
CA GLU A 180 -30.35 -47.73 5.26
C GLU A 180 -30.98 -46.36 5.52
N ALA A 181 -31.41 -45.65 4.47
CA ALA A 181 -32.17 -44.39 4.61
C ALA A 181 -33.59 -44.59 5.17
N ALA A 182 -34.17 -45.78 5.00
CA ALA A 182 -35.46 -46.12 5.60
C ALA A 182 -35.33 -46.51 7.08
N GLU A 183 -34.16 -47.01 7.49
CA GLU A 183 -33.88 -47.45 8.86
C GLU A 183 -33.30 -46.34 9.75
N ASP A 184 -32.49 -45.42 9.21
CA ASP A 184 -31.86 -44.34 9.96
C ASP A 184 -32.21 -42.97 9.37
N GLU A 185 -33.16 -42.27 9.99
CA GLU A 185 -33.62 -40.93 9.58
C GLU A 185 -32.47 -39.90 9.55
N GLU A 186 -31.43 -40.09 10.37
CA GLU A 186 -30.29 -39.18 10.48
C GLU A 186 -29.27 -39.46 9.37
N LEU A 187 -29.09 -40.73 9.01
CA LEU A 187 -28.30 -41.16 7.85
C LEU A 187 -28.98 -40.77 6.53
N ALA A 188 -30.31 -40.79 6.49
CA ALA A 188 -31.11 -40.42 5.32
C ALA A 188 -30.84 -38.99 4.83
N VAL A 189 -30.47 -38.07 5.75
CA VAL A 189 -30.13 -36.68 5.41
C VAL A 189 -28.89 -36.62 4.50
N PHE A 190 -27.95 -37.55 4.63
CA PHE A 190 -26.72 -37.60 3.82
C PHE A 190 -26.90 -38.37 2.49
N LEU A 191 -27.97 -39.17 2.39
CA LEU A 191 -28.28 -39.98 1.22
C LEU A 191 -29.22 -39.27 0.23
N LYS A 192 -30.01 -38.30 0.71
CA LYS A 192 -30.86 -37.44 -0.13
C LYS A 192 -30.04 -36.40 -0.89
N HIS A 193 -30.58 -35.94 -2.03
CA HIS A 193 -30.01 -34.80 -2.76
C HIS A 193 -30.04 -33.54 -1.90
N ASP A 194 -29.03 -32.69 -2.06
CA ASP A 194 -28.91 -31.46 -1.28
C ASP A 194 -29.94 -30.41 -1.75
N ASP A 195 -31.04 -30.30 -1.02
CA ASP A 195 -32.13 -29.36 -1.31
C ASP A 195 -31.67 -27.90 -1.33
N ILE A 196 -30.61 -27.57 -0.57
CA ILE A 196 -30.05 -26.21 -0.51
C ILE A 196 -29.38 -25.91 -1.84
N LEU A 197 -28.54 -26.81 -2.33
CA LEU A 197 -27.86 -26.66 -3.61
C LEU A 197 -28.85 -26.68 -4.78
N ALA A 198 -29.87 -27.53 -4.72
CA ALA A 198 -30.93 -27.57 -5.73
C ALA A 198 -31.72 -26.26 -5.78
N ASN A 199 -31.97 -25.63 -4.63
CA ASN A 199 -32.64 -24.34 -4.58
C ASN A 199 -31.76 -23.21 -5.12
N GLU A 200 -30.48 -23.19 -4.75
CA GLU A 200 -29.50 -22.25 -5.26
C GLU A 200 -29.37 -22.33 -6.79
N ALA A 201 -29.29 -23.55 -7.35
CA ALA A 201 -29.25 -23.76 -8.79
C ALA A 201 -30.50 -23.19 -9.48
N ARG A 202 -31.71 -23.43 -8.95
CA ARG A 202 -32.95 -22.84 -9.48
C ARG A 202 -32.93 -21.32 -9.43
N CYS A 203 -32.42 -20.73 -8.36
CA CYS A 203 -32.28 -19.28 -8.24
C CYS A 203 -31.28 -18.72 -9.27
N LYS A 204 -30.13 -19.37 -9.47
CA LYS A 204 -29.12 -18.98 -10.46
C LYS A 204 -29.64 -19.06 -11.90
N ILE A 205 -30.38 -20.11 -12.25
CA ILE A 205 -31.02 -20.28 -13.57
C ILE A 205 -32.02 -19.16 -13.85
N ARG A 206 -32.80 -18.73 -12.84
CA ARG A 206 -33.74 -17.61 -12.98
C ARG A 206 -33.05 -16.24 -13.11
N ARG A 207 -31.75 -16.16 -12.78
CA ARG A 207 -30.95 -14.92 -12.75
C ARG A 207 -29.95 -14.83 -13.91
N VAL A 208 -30.07 -15.69 -14.93
CA VAL A 208 -29.23 -15.64 -16.13
C VAL A 208 -29.30 -14.25 -16.77
N ASP A 209 -28.16 -13.79 -17.28
CA ASP A 209 -27.98 -12.47 -17.84
C ASP A 209 -28.85 -12.29 -19.10
N PRO A 210 -29.76 -11.31 -19.15
CA PRO A 210 -30.57 -11.04 -20.34
C PRO A 210 -29.76 -10.59 -21.55
N THR A 211 -28.51 -10.14 -21.37
CA THR A 211 -27.62 -9.78 -22.50
C THR A 211 -26.84 -10.98 -23.05
N LEU A 212 -27.06 -12.19 -22.52
CA LEU A 212 -26.51 -13.41 -23.09
C LEU A 212 -27.23 -13.71 -24.40
N ASP A 213 -26.50 -13.63 -25.51
CA ASP A 213 -27.02 -13.96 -26.84
C ASP A 213 -27.16 -15.49 -26.97
N MET A 214 -28.39 -15.99 -26.81
CA MET A 214 -28.70 -17.41 -26.99
C MET A 214 -28.78 -17.82 -28.48
N GLU A 215 -28.84 -16.87 -29.42
CA GLU A 215 -28.87 -17.17 -30.86
C GLU A 215 -27.46 -17.45 -31.41
N ALA A 216 -26.43 -16.83 -30.84
CA ALA A 216 -25.04 -17.13 -31.19
C ALA A 216 -24.66 -18.61 -30.91
N ASP A 217 -25.17 -19.18 -29.81
CA ASP A 217 -24.92 -20.58 -29.42
C ASP A 217 -25.53 -21.57 -30.44
N LEU A 218 -26.67 -21.22 -31.04
CA LEU A 218 -27.31 -22.02 -32.10
C LEU A 218 -26.52 -22.04 -33.42
N GLY A 219 -25.61 -21.08 -33.62
CA GLY A 219 -24.74 -20.98 -34.81
C GLY A 219 -23.37 -21.64 -34.65
N ASP A 220 -22.87 -21.77 -33.41
CA ASP A 220 -21.64 -22.51 -33.07
C ASP A 220 -21.87 -24.03 -32.98
N ASP A 221 -23.14 -24.43 -32.93
CA ASP A 221 -23.59 -25.78 -33.17
C ASP A 221 -23.31 -26.17 -34.63
N TYR A 222 -22.12 -26.75 -34.89
CA TYR A 222 -21.71 -27.35 -36.17
C TYR A 222 -22.61 -28.52 -36.66
N ILE A 223 -23.86 -28.60 -36.20
CA ILE A 223 -24.91 -29.57 -36.54
C ILE A 223 -25.18 -29.62 -38.05
N HIS A 224 -24.82 -28.58 -38.80
CA HIS A 224 -25.01 -28.51 -40.24
C HIS A 224 -23.91 -29.26 -41.04
N LEU A 225 -22.81 -29.70 -40.39
CA LEU A 225 -21.77 -30.51 -41.01
C LEU A 225 -22.04 -32.01 -40.77
N PRO A 226 -22.17 -32.85 -41.82
CA PRO A 226 -22.56 -34.26 -41.69
C PRO A 226 -21.60 -35.16 -40.88
N ASP A 227 -20.41 -34.67 -40.53
CA ASP A 227 -19.32 -35.48 -39.94
C ASP A 227 -18.88 -35.00 -38.54
N HIS A 228 -19.47 -33.92 -38.01
CA HIS A 228 -19.10 -33.34 -36.73
C HIS A 228 -20.34 -32.94 -35.91
N GLY A 229 -20.46 -33.50 -34.71
CA GLY A 229 -21.57 -33.22 -33.79
C GLY A 229 -22.57 -34.38 -33.71
N ILE A 230 -22.50 -35.16 -32.63
CA ILE A 230 -23.55 -36.14 -32.31
C ILE A 230 -24.74 -35.36 -31.75
N LEU A 231 -25.92 -35.47 -32.38
CA LEU A 231 -27.19 -34.95 -31.89
C LEU A 231 -27.41 -35.36 -30.43
N ARG A 232 -27.18 -34.42 -29.50
CA ARG A 232 -27.52 -34.52 -28.07
C ARG A 232 -28.94 -34.02 -27.80
N ASP A 233 -29.86 -34.17 -28.75
CA ASP A 233 -31.28 -33.78 -28.62
C ASP A 233 -32.09 -34.71 -27.69
N GLY A 234 -31.43 -35.50 -26.82
CA GLY A 234 -32.08 -36.41 -25.86
C GLY A 234 -32.99 -37.49 -26.46
N SER A 235 -33.25 -37.47 -27.77
CA SER A 235 -34.30 -38.25 -28.44
C SER A 235 -33.75 -39.53 -29.10
N LYS A 236 -32.42 -39.66 -29.21
CA LYS A 236 -31.74 -40.83 -29.82
C LYS A 236 -30.64 -41.48 -28.97
N GLU A 237 -30.37 -41.00 -27.76
CA GLU A 237 -29.47 -41.72 -26.84
C GLU A 237 -30.28 -42.78 -26.08
N THR A 238 -30.27 -44.02 -26.55
CA THR A 238 -30.59 -45.18 -25.70
C THR A 238 -29.42 -45.45 -24.74
N ALA A 239 -28.97 -44.42 -24.02
CA ALA A 239 -28.05 -44.60 -22.92
C ALA A 239 -28.87 -45.11 -21.73
N ASP A 240 -28.45 -46.22 -21.11
CA ASP A 240 -29.03 -46.69 -19.87
C ASP A 240 -29.23 -45.52 -18.92
N ALA A 241 -30.44 -45.36 -18.37
CA ALA A 241 -30.81 -44.22 -17.53
C ALA A 241 -29.82 -43.99 -16.37
N GLU A 242 -29.14 -45.05 -15.93
CA GLU A 242 -28.07 -45.04 -14.93
C GLU A 242 -26.80 -44.29 -15.38
N ASN A 243 -26.42 -44.38 -16.65
CA ASN A 243 -25.24 -43.71 -17.22
C ASN A 243 -25.50 -42.21 -17.44
N GLU A 244 -26.71 -41.84 -17.86
CA GLU A 244 -27.10 -40.43 -17.93
C GLU A 244 -27.14 -39.77 -16.54
N LEU A 245 -27.68 -40.46 -15.54
CA LEU A 245 -27.72 -39.97 -14.17
C LEU A 245 -26.30 -39.76 -13.63
N ALA A 246 -25.40 -40.73 -13.82
CA ALA A 246 -24.00 -40.61 -13.41
C ALA A 246 -23.26 -39.45 -14.12
N ARG A 247 -23.51 -39.22 -15.41
CA ARG A 247 -22.92 -38.09 -16.15
C ARG A 247 -23.44 -36.73 -15.67
N ARG A 248 -24.74 -36.61 -15.39
CA ARG A 248 -25.36 -35.39 -14.85
C ARG A 248 -24.87 -35.11 -13.42
N THR A 249 -24.66 -36.13 -12.60
CA THR A 249 -24.11 -35.98 -11.25
C THR A 249 -22.64 -35.55 -11.28
N LEU A 250 -21.81 -36.12 -12.16
CA LEU A 250 -20.40 -35.75 -12.26
C LEU A 250 -20.19 -34.28 -12.64
N SER A 251 -20.96 -33.75 -13.61
CA SER A 251 -20.84 -32.35 -14.00
C SER A 251 -21.32 -31.40 -12.90
N GLN A 252 -22.35 -31.78 -12.15
CA GLN A 252 -22.81 -31.03 -10.97
C GLN A 252 -21.74 -31.00 -9.87
N ASP A 253 -21.12 -32.15 -9.58
CA ASP A 253 -20.06 -32.25 -8.57
C ASP A 253 -18.82 -31.44 -8.95
N LEU A 254 -18.42 -31.48 -10.23
CA LEU A 254 -17.29 -30.70 -10.75
C LEU A 254 -17.56 -29.19 -10.68
N ASN A 255 -18.73 -28.75 -11.12
CA ASN A 255 -19.14 -27.34 -11.03
C ASN A 255 -19.24 -26.88 -9.57
N ARG A 256 -19.72 -27.74 -8.68
CA ARG A 256 -19.78 -27.45 -7.25
C ARG A 256 -18.39 -27.26 -6.66
N HIS A 257 -17.48 -28.18 -6.93
CA HIS A 257 -16.10 -28.08 -6.43
C HIS A 257 -15.39 -26.84 -7.00
N ALA A 258 -15.55 -26.54 -8.29
CA ALA A 258 -15.02 -25.32 -8.90
C ALA A 258 -15.52 -24.06 -8.21
N THR A 259 -16.82 -24.01 -7.87
CA THR A 259 -17.43 -22.91 -7.13
C THR A 259 -16.77 -22.75 -5.74
N VAL A 260 -16.61 -23.84 -5.00
CA VAL A 260 -15.96 -23.83 -3.67
C VAL A 260 -14.51 -23.38 -3.73
N VAL A 261 -13.77 -23.79 -4.77
CA VAL A 261 -12.37 -23.37 -4.99
C VAL A 261 -12.29 -21.87 -5.27
N LEU A 262 -13.22 -21.32 -6.06
CA LEU A 262 -13.28 -19.90 -6.40
C LEU A 262 -13.74 -19.02 -5.22
N GLU A 263 -14.70 -19.49 -4.41
CA GLU A 263 -15.14 -18.81 -3.18
C GLU A 263 -14.00 -18.71 -2.16
N GLY A 264 -13.14 -19.75 -2.11
CA GLY A 264 -12.00 -19.85 -1.19
C GLY A 264 -12.43 -20.07 0.26
N ARG A 265 -11.47 -20.10 1.18
CA ARG A 265 -11.77 -20.19 2.61
C ARG A 265 -12.27 -18.82 3.10
N ALA A 266 -13.48 -18.79 3.64
CA ALA A 266 -14.08 -17.57 4.22
C ALA A 266 -13.26 -17.02 5.41
N LEU A 267 -12.42 -17.85 6.02
CA LEU A 267 -11.70 -17.53 7.24
C LEU A 267 -10.31 -18.16 7.25
N ASP A 268 -9.29 -17.34 7.51
CA ASP A 268 -7.98 -17.76 8.02
C ASP A 268 -8.08 -18.02 9.54
N VAL A 269 -9.17 -18.66 9.96
CA VAL A 269 -9.32 -19.09 11.36
C VAL A 269 -8.29 -20.20 11.52
N GLU A 270 -7.28 -19.91 12.33
CA GLU A 270 -6.38 -20.88 12.93
C GLU A 270 -7.19 -22.13 13.24
N LEU A 271 -6.70 -23.27 12.76
CA LEU A 271 -7.32 -24.59 12.67
C LEU A 271 -7.96 -25.07 13.99
N GLY A 272 -9.01 -24.40 14.47
CA GLY A 272 -9.67 -24.60 15.74
C GLY A 272 -10.89 -25.52 15.63
N ASP A 273 -11.62 -25.66 16.73
CA ASP A 273 -12.76 -26.57 16.89
C ASP A 273 -13.73 -26.53 15.68
N THR A 274 -14.08 -27.72 15.19
CA THR A 274 -14.92 -27.94 13.98
C THR A 274 -16.25 -27.19 14.03
N ARG A 275 -16.80 -26.99 15.23
CA ARG A 275 -18.01 -26.21 15.48
C ARG A 275 -17.83 -24.71 15.26
N THR A 276 -16.74 -24.13 15.75
CA THR A 276 -16.46 -22.70 15.57
C THR A 276 -16.30 -22.39 14.09
N ALA A 277 -15.63 -23.27 13.34
CA ALA A 277 -15.54 -23.17 11.89
C ALA A 277 -16.91 -23.30 11.19
N ALA A 278 -17.74 -24.24 11.62
CA ALA A 278 -19.09 -24.40 11.09
C ALA A 278 -19.98 -23.16 11.34
N GLU A 279 -19.98 -22.62 12.56
CA GLU A 279 -20.76 -21.42 12.88
C GLU A 279 -20.27 -20.19 12.13
N ALA A 280 -18.95 -20.05 11.96
CA ALA A 280 -18.37 -18.91 11.27
C ALA A 280 -18.63 -18.97 9.75
N LEU A 281 -18.62 -20.16 9.15
CA LEU A 281 -19.10 -20.38 7.77
C LEU A 281 -20.58 -20.01 7.62
N ALA A 282 -21.42 -20.38 8.59
CA ALA A 282 -22.84 -20.02 8.58
C ALA A 282 -23.05 -18.50 8.64
N ARG A 283 -22.29 -17.78 9.48
CA ARG A 283 -22.34 -16.31 9.56
C ARG A 283 -21.89 -15.64 8.25
N SER A 284 -20.82 -16.14 7.63
CA SER A 284 -20.36 -15.63 6.32
C SER A 284 -21.45 -15.77 5.25
N LYS A 285 -22.04 -16.97 5.14
CA LYS A 285 -23.11 -17.23 4.16
C LYS A 285 -24.37 -16.41 4.43
N GLN A 286 -24.72 -16.17 5.70
CA GLN A 286 -25.85 -15.31 6.04
C GLN A 286 -25.60 -13.84 5.66
N ALA A 287 -24.38 -13.34 5.86
CA ALA A 287 -23.99 -11.99 5.44
C ALA A 287 -24.07 -11.85 3.91
N GLU A 288 -23.58 -12.84 3.17
CA GLU A 288 -23.65 -12.90 1.71
C GLU A 288 -25.11 -12.92 1.22
N LEU A 289 -25.96 -13.77 1.83
CA LEU A 289 -27.38 -13.84 1.49
C LEU A 289 -28.10 -12.50 1.74
N CYS A 290 -27.78 -11.80 2.83
CA CYS A 290 -28.34 -10.47 3.12
C CYS A 290 -27.95 -9.45 2.05
N THR A 291 -26.71 -9.46 1.58
CA THR A 291 -26.27 -8.59 0.48
C THR A 291 -26.90 -8.94 -0.87
N GLU A 292 -27.25 -10.20 -1.11
CA GLU A 292 -27.88 -10.64 -2.36
C GLU A 292 -29.38 -10.34 -2.46
N THR A 293 -30.06 -10.16 -1.32
CA THR A 293 -31.51 -9.90 -1.28
C THR A 293 -31.92 -8.45 -1.60
N SER A 294 -30.97 -7.52 -1.73
CA SER A 294 -31.29 -6.17 -2.21
C SER A 294 -31.39 -6.16 -3.74
N ASP A 295 -32.59 -6.37 -4.27
CA ASP A 295 -32.87 -6.35 -5.71
C ASP A 295 -32.36 -5.06 -6.39
N GLU A 296 -32.40 -3.91 -5.70
CA GLU A 296 -31.89 -2.62 -6.20
C GLU A 296 -30.39 -2.66 -6.53
N LYS A 297 -29.56 -3.24 -5.65
CA LYS A 297 -28.11 -3.31 -5.85
C LYS A 297 -27.76 -4.22 -7.03
N THR A 298 -28.49 -5.32 -7.18
CA THR A 298 -28.27 -6.27 -8.28
C THR A 298 -28.68 -5.68 -9.64
N ASN A 299 -29.73 -4.85 -9.67
CA ASN A 299 -30.14 -4.13 -10.88
C ASN A 299 -29.13 -3.04 -11.26
N GLN A 300 -28.54 -2.36 -10.26
CA GLN A 300 -27.46 -1.41 -10.48
C GLN A 300 -26.21 -2.09 -11.06
N GLU A 301 -25.77 -3.22 -10.50
CA GLU A 301 -24.64 -4.00 -11.02
C GLU A 301 -24.88 -4.50 -12.45
N ARG A 302 -26.12 -4.91 -12.77
CA ARG A 302 -26.53 -5.26 -14.15
C ARG A 302 -26.40 -4.06 -15.08
N LEU A 303 -26.92 -2.89 -14.71
CA LEU A 303 -26.85 -1.69 -15.54
C LEU A 303 -25.39 -1.27 -15.81
N GLU A 304 -24.54 -1.35 -14.78
CA GLU A 304 -23.10 -1.09 -14.92
C GLU A 304 -22.41 -2.10 -15.84
N LYS A 305 -22.79 -3.38 -15.76
CA LYS A 305 -22.25 -4.42 -16.65
C LYS A 305 -22.67 -4.18 -18.10
N VAL A 306 -23.93 -3.82 -18.33
CA VAL A 306 -24.43 -3.44 -19.67
C VAL A 306 -23.61 -2.26 -20.21
N SER A 307 -23.44 -1.19 -19.42
CA SER A 307 -22.60 -0.05 -19.83
C SER A 307 -21.20 -0.50 -20.26
N ARG A 308 -20.52 -1.28 -19.41
CA ARG A 308 -19.17 -1.80 -19.70
C ARG A 308 -19.10 -2.68 -20.96
N MET A 309 -20.12 -3.52 -21.20
CA MET A 309 -20.14 -4.40 -22.38
C MET A 309 -20.51 -3.65 -23.67
N THR A 310 -21.28 -2.57 -23.56
CA THR A 310 -21.66 -1.72 -24.71
C THR A 310 -20.60 -0.68 -25.08
N GLU A 311 -19.67 -0.38 -24.18
CA GLU A 311 -18.56 0.54 -24.41
C GLU A 311 -17.53 -0.09 -25.35
N ILE A 312 -17.36 0.49 -26.53
CA ILE A 312 -16.32 0.11 -27.51
C ILE A 312 -15.19 1.13 -27.40
N GLU A 313 -14.00 0.67 -26.97
CA GLU A 313 -12.82 1.52 -26.72
C GLU A 313 -12.48 2.42 -27.92
N ASP A 314 -12.59 1.89 -29.14
CA ASP A 314 -12.29 2.61 -30.39
C ASP A 314 -13.27 3.75 -30.72
N LEU A 315 -14.51 3.69 -30.20
CA LEU A 315 -15.53 4.72 -30.40
C LEU A 315 -15.54 5.76 -29.26
N GLN A 316 -14.75 5.56 -28.21
CA GLN A 316 -14.63 6.53 -27.13
C GLN A 316 -13.88 7.77 -27.62
N ALA A 317 -14.30 8.94 -27.13
CA ALA A 317 -13.50 10.15 -27.34
C ALA A 317 -12.08 9.91 -26.79
N PRO A 318 -11.02 10.39 -27.46
CA PRO A 318 -9.66 10.24 -26.94
C PRO A 318 -9.61 10.70 -25.49
N HIS A 319 -9.10 9.83 -24.61
CA HIS A 319 -8.89 10.11 -23.17
C HIS A 319 -7.83 11.20 -23.01
N SER A 320 -8.19 12.44 -23.30
CA SER A 320 -7.38 13.61 -23.02
C SER A 320 -7.54 13.91 -21.54
N LEU A 321 -6.60 13.39 -20.74
CA LEU A 321 -6.43 13.87 -19.38
C LEU A 321 -6.33 15.40 -19.44
N PRO A 322 -7.06 16.15 -18.59
CA PRO A 322 -6.99 17.61 -18.60
C PRO A 322 -5.56 18.03 -18.22
N TYR A 323 -4.71 18.25 -19.21
CA TYR A 323 -3.39 18.81 -19.03
C TYR A 323 -3.49 20.33 -19.10
N ALA A 324 -3.02 21.01 -18.07
CA ALA A 324 -2.81 22.45 -18.11
C ALA A 324 -1.55 22.73 -18.94
N PRO A 325 -1.65 23.32 -20.16
CA PRO A 325 -0.47 23.66 -20.93
C PRO A 325 0.37 24.69 -20.17
N LEU A 326 1.60 24.31 -19.81
CA LEU A 326 2.56 25.20 -19.18
C LEU A 326 3.09 26.21 -20.22
N CYS A 327 2.49 27.39 -20.27
CA CYS A 327 2.97 28.49 -21.11
C CYS A 327 4.05 29.29 -20.36
N ILE A 328 5.31 28.94 -20.58
CA ILE A 328 6.46 29.73 -20.10
C ILE A 328 6.47 31.06 -20.86
N LYS A 329 6.39 32.18 -20.14
CA LYS A 329 6.32 33.54 -20.75
C LYS A 329 7.63 33.93 -21.41
N ASP A 330 8.75 33.78 -20.70
CA ASP A 330 10.09 34.00 -21.24
C ASP A 330 11.03 32.88 -20.77
N PRO A 331 11.42 31.97 -21.68
CA PRO A 331 12.39 30.93 -21.36
C PRO A 331 13.78 31.48 -20.99
N ARG A 332 14.12 32.72 -21.35
CA ARG A 332 15.43 33.32 -21.10
C ARG A 332 15.68 33.56 -19.61
N GLU A 333 14.65 33.97 -18.86
CA GLU A 333 14.76 34.18 -17.41
C GLU A 333 15.24 32.93 -16.66
N TYR A 334 14.87 31.73 -17.14
CA TYR A 334 15.37 30.48 -16.59
C TYR A 334 16.88 30.30 -16.81
N PHE A 335 17.38 30.60 -18.00
CA PHE A 335 18.81 30.46 -18.32
C PHE A 335 19.66 31.56 -17.69
N ASP A 336 19.15 32.80 -17.67
CA ASP A 336 19.85 33.95 -17.10
C ASP A 336 19.97 33.83 -15.57
N SER A 337 18.94 33.30 -14.89
CA SER A 337 19.00 33.04 -13.44
C SER A 337 20.02 31.94 -13.08
N GLN A 338 20.15 30.89 -13.89
CA GLN A 338 21.17 29.86 -13.72
C GLN A 338 22.58 30.44 -13.90
N GLN A 339 22.76 31.30 -14.90
CA GLN A 339 24.04 31.94 -15.18
C GLN A 339 24.44 32.93 -14.07
N ALA A 340 23.49 33.73 -13.57
CA ALA A 340 23.70 34.60 -12.42
C ALA A 340 24.07 33.84 -11.13
N ASN A 341 23.47 32.66 -10.90
CA ASN A 341 23.80 31.81 -9.75
C ASN A 341 25.17 31.13 -9.90
N ALA A 342 25.55 30.68 -11.11
CA ALA A 342 26.87 30.12 -11.39
C ALA A 342 27.99 31.16 -11.21
N VAL A 343 27.77 32.41 -11.63
CA VAL A 343 28.72 33.51 -11.43
C VAL A 343 28.82 33.91 -9.95
N LYS A 344 27.70 33.91 -9.20
CA LYS A 344 27.72 34.14 -7.74
C LYS A 344 28.43 33.03 -6.97
N ALA A 345 28.28 31.77 -7.35
CA ALA A 345 28.94 30.64 -6.70
C ALA A 345 30.48 30.66 -6.88
N LEU A 346 30.97 31.27 -7.96
CA LEU A 346 32.41 31.47 -8.21
C LEU A 346 32.97 32.74 -7.52
N GLY A 347 32.10 33.59 -6.96
CA GLY A 347 32.37 34.98 -6.61
C GLY A 347 32.87 35.25 -5.18
N ASP A 348 33.34 34.25 -4.43
CA ASP A 348 33.91 34.48 -3.08
C ASP A 348 35.41 34.84 -3.09
N THR A 349 36.00 35.02 -4.27
CA THR A 349 37.40 35.49 -4.39
C THR A 349 37.43 36.99 -4.69
N GLY A 350 37.18 37.83 -3.66
CA GLY A 350 37.79 39.14 -3.41
C GLY A 350 37.98 40.19 -4.52
N ALA A 351 37.44 40.03 -5.72
CA ALA A 351 37.53 41.00 -6.81
C ALA A 351 36.11 41.28 -7.29
N GLY A 352 35.62 42.48 -6.98
CA GLY A 352 34.31 42.95 -7.41
C GLY A 352 34.22 43.02 -8.93
N ILE A 353 33.89 41.91 -9.58
CA ILE A 353 33.42 41.88 -10.96
C ILE A 353 31.94 42.26 -10.86
N LYS A 354 31.67 43.56 -10.90
CA LYS A 354 30.34 44.02 -11.30
C LYS A 354 30.06 43.38 -12.66
N PRO A 355 28.92 42.71 -12.87
CA PRO A 355 28.52 42.33 -14.21
C PRO A 355 28.40 43.64 -14.97
N VAL A 356 29.38 43.91 -15.85
CA VAL A 356 29.23 44.99 -16.81
C VAL A 356 28.23 44.44 -17.80
N ASP A 357 27.03 44.99 -17.81
CA ASP A 357 26.04 44.78 -18.86
C ASP A 357 26.65 45.28 -20.19
N PHE A 358 27.49 44.46 -20.81
CA PHE A 358 27.94 44.69 -22.16
C PHE A 358 26.80 44.28 -23.10
N SER A 359 25.83 45.18 -23.24
CA SER A 359 24.95 45.22 -24.41
C SER A 359 25.78 45.72 -25.62
N LEU A 360 26.78 44.94 -26.04
CA LEU A 360 27.36 45.11 -27.37
C LEU A 360 26.29 44.71 -28.36
N LYS A 361 25.86 45.65 -29.22
CA LYS A 361 24.97 45.30 -30.34
C LYS A 361 25.68 44.23 -31.15
N THR A 362 24.95 43.18 -31.55
CA THR A 362 25.50 42.03 -32.28
C THR A 362 26.37 42.47 -33.48
N GLU A 363 26.02 43.59 -34.09
CA GLU A 363 26.75 44.23 -35.19
C GLU A 363 28.16 44.72 -34.79
N GLU A 364 28.31 45.35 -33.64
CA GLU A 364 29.60 45.85 -33.12
C GLU A 364 30.51 44.69 -32.70
N ALA A 365 29.94 43.63 -32.13
CA ALA A 365 30.68 42.41 -31.83
C ALA A 365 31.14 41.71 -33.11
N TYR A 366 30.30 41.70 -34.16
CA TYR A 366 30.63 41.09 -35.44
C TYR A 366 31.71 41.86 -36.19
N THR A 367 31.65 43.20 -36.23
CA THR A 367 32.68 44.03 -36.85
C THR A 367 34.02 43.90 -36.13
N TYR A 368 34.01 43.91 -34.80
CA TYR A 368 35.20 43.67 -33.99
C TYR A 368 35.81 42.28 -34.26
N LEU A 369 34.97 41.25 -34.32
CA LEU A 369 35.44 39.88 -34.58
C LEU A 369 35.99 39.72 -36.01
N LEU A 370 35.39 40.36 -37.01
CA LEU A 370 35.94 40.40 -38.37
C LEU A 370 37.28 41.12 -38.45
N GLU A 371 37.45 42.21 -37.72
CA GLU A 371 38.71 42.94 -37.62
C GLU A 371 39.80 42.07 -36.96
N GLN A 372 39.46 41.39 -35.85
CA GLN A 372 40.37 40.44 -35.18
C GLN A 372 40.75 39.25 -36.08
N ILE A 373 39.80 38.66 -36.82
CA ILE A 373 40.10 37.59 -37.78
C ILE A 373 41.02 38.10 -38.90
N SER A 374 40.79 39.32 -39.38
CA SER A 374 41.62 39.93 -40.42
C SER A 374 43.03 40.20 -39.91
N GLU A 375 43.17 40.68 -38.68
CA GLU A 375 44.48 40.87 -38.03
C GLU A 375 45.22 39.53 -37.86
N VAL A 376 44.54 38.47 -37.42
CA VAL A 376 45.12 37.12 -37.29
C VAL A 376 45.53 36.53 -38.65
N LYS A 377 44.76 36.76 -39.72
CA LYS A 377 45.11 36.33 -41.08
C LYS A 377 46.37 37.04 -41.61
N VAL A 378 46.54 38.32 -41.30
CA VAL A 378 47.68 39.12 -41.76
C VAL A 378 48.94 38.84 -40.95
N ARG A 379 48.81 38.72 -39.62
CA ARG A 379 49.94 38.57 -38.69
C ARG A 379 50.36 37.11 -38.50
N GLY A 380 49.47 36.15 -38.79
CA GLY A 380 49.61 34.76 -38.38
C GLY A 380 49.38 34.59 -36.87
N LEU A 381 49.12 33.35 -36.42
CA LEU A 381 49.04 33.00 -34.99
C LEU A 381 50.45 33.00 -34.38
N ASN A 382 51.08 34.16 -34.23
CA ASN A 382 52.43 34.27 -33.66
C ASN A 382 52.45 34.19 -32.13
N ASN A 383 51.28 34.09 -31.49
CA ASN A 383 51.17 33.82 -30.08
C ASN A 383 51.07 32.30 -29.88
N LEU A 384 52.01 31.73 -29.13
CA LEU A 384 51.89 30.35 -28.64
C LEU A 384 50.47 30.19 -28.06
N VAL A 385 49.67 29.29 -28.65
CA VAL A 385 48.26 29.06 -28.29
C VAL A 385 48.08 28.83 -26.79
N VAL A 386 49.13 28.35 -26.11
CA VAL A 386 49.20 28.28 -24.66
C VAL A 386 50.52 28.87 -24.19
N GLN A 387 50.45 29.89 -23.33
CA GLN A 387 51.63 30.46 -22.68
C GLN A 387 52.27 29.40 -21.77
N PRO A 388 53.59 29.09 -21.91
CA PRO A 388 54.26 28.07 -21.11
C PRO A 388 54.11 28.28 -19.60
N GLU A 389 54.07 29.56 -19.17
CA GLU A 389 53.86 29.95 -17.78
C GLU A 389 52.46 29.62 -17.27
N ALA A 390 51.44 29.76 -18.11
CA ALA A 390 50.06 29.39 -17.76
C ALA A 390 49.92 27.86 -17.66
N THR A 391 50.56 27.11 -18.57
CA THR A 391 50.61 25.64 -18.50
C THR A 391 51.29 25.16 -17.24
N LEU A 392 52.43 25.77 -16.87
CA LEU A 392 53.15 25.45 -15.63
C LEU A 392 52.31 25.77 -14.39
N LYS A 393 51.59 26.89 -14.36
CA LYS A 393 50.68 27.22 -13.26
C LYS A 393 49.54 26.22 -13.13
N VAL A 394 48.92 25.81 -14.23
CA VAL A 394 47.86 24.79 -14.24
C VAL A 394 48.43 23.43 -13.79
N LEU A 395 49.59 23.04 -14.30
CA LEU A 395 50.25 21.79 -13.92
C LEU A 395 50.63 21.77 -12.43
N ASN A 396 51.22 22.85 -11.93
CA ASN A 396 51.57 22.99 -10.51
C ASN A 396 50.33 23.06 -9.62
N GLY A 397 49.22 23.64 -10.11
CA GLY A 397 47.93 23.63 -9.42
C GLY A 397 47.30 22.24 -9.37
N LEU A 398 47.46 21.41 -10.40
CA LEU A 398 46.89 20.06 -10.49
C LEU A 398 47.74 18.97 -9.82
N ASN A 399 49.05 19.14 -9.75
CA ASN A 399 49.99 18.16 -9.20
C ASN A 399 49.70 17.73 -7.74
N PRO A 400 49.30 18.65 -6.82
CA PRO A 400 48.87 18.29 -5.46
C PRO A 400 47.63 17.38 -5.44
N TYR A 401 46.65 17.63 -6.32
CA TYR A 401 45.41 16.84 -6.40
C TYR A 401 45.65 15.44 -6.99
N LEU A 402 46.53 15.33 -7.99
CA LEU A 402 46.95 14.04 -8.57
C LEU A 402 47.75 13.19 -7.55
N SER A 403 48.50 13.86 -6.67
CA SER A 403 49.23 13.22 -5.58
C SER A 403 48.30 12.75 -4.45
N SER A 404 47.23 13.49 -4.17
CA SER A 404 46.24 13.18 -3.11
C SER A 404 45.26 12.06 -3.50
N THR A 405 44.80 12.05 -4.75
CA THR A 405 43.81 11.06 -5.26
C THR A 405 44.31 9.63 -5.26
N LYS A 406 45.63 9.39 -5.33
CA LYS A 406 46.24 8.05 -5.27
C LYS A 406 46.24 7.40 -3.87
N TYR A 407 45.97 8.15 -2.81
CA TYR A 407 45.99 7.62 -1.43
C TYR A 407 44.63 7.48 -0.77
N HIS A 408 43.53 7.88 -1.44
CA HIS A 408 42.18 7.79 -0.89
C HIS A 408 41.21 6.88 -1.65
N LEU A 409 41.55 6.41 -2.85
CA LEU A 409 40.86 5.28 -3.46
C LEU A 409 41.53 3.99 -2.97
N GLY A 410 40.99 3.45 -1.88
CA GLY A 410 41.50 2.26 -1.21
C GLY A 410 41.86 1.16 -2.21
N LYS A 411 43.10 0.67 -2.14
CA LYS A 411 43.60 -0.39 -3.02
C LYS A 411 42.89 -1.74 -2.81
N LYS A 412 41.96 -1.80 -1.84
CA LYS A 412 41.03 -2.90 -1.62
C LYS A 412 39.64 -2.34 -1.30
N PRO A 413 38.55 -2.88 -1.88
CA PRO A 413 37.17 -2.49 -1.55
C PRO A 413 36.75 -2.77 -0.09
N GLN A 414 37.66 -3.33 0.73
CA GLN A 414 37.42 -3.88 2.06
C GLN A 414 38.06 -3.05 3.18
N GLU A 415 38.79 -1.98 2.85
CA GLU A 415 39.38 -1.08 3.85
C GLU A 415 38.46 0.14 4.02
N CYS A 416 37.19 -0.08 4.36
CA CYS A 416 36.30 0.99 4.78
C CYS A 416 36.82 1.53 6.13
N VAL A 417 36.87 2.84 6.31
CA VAL A 417 37.29 3.48 7.58
C VAL A 417 36.47 2.94 8.76
N LEU A 418 35.23 2.55 8.52
CA LEU A 418 34.34 1.92 9.50
C LEU A 418 34.77 0.50 9.91
N ASP A 419 35.42 -0.26 9.02
CA ASP A 419 35.84 -1.64 9.28
C ASP A 419 37.21 -1.73 9.98
N MET A 420 37.93 -0.61 10.05
CA MET A 420 39.19 -0.46 10.78
C MET A 420 38.98 -0.14 12.27
N LEU A 421 37.77 0.23 12.68
CA LEU A 421 37.43 0.61 14.05
C LEU A 421 37.03 -0.61 14.89
N PRO A 422 37.27 -0.58 16.22
CA PRO A 422 36.70 -1.59 17.12
C PRO A 422 35.18 -1.69 16.97
N ASN A 423 34.67 -2.93 16.86
CA ASN A 423 33.23 -3.19 16.65
C ASN A 423 32.33 -2.44 17.65
N ARG A 424 32.75 -2.35 18.93
CA ARG A 424 32.00 -1.59 19.96
C ARG A 424 31.84 -0.12 19.60
N THR A 425 32.93 0.56 19.24
CA THR A 425 32.88 1.98 18.85
C THR A 425 32.13 2.19 17.54
N LYS A 426 32.23 1.24 16.61
CA LYS A 426 31.48 1.27 15.34
C LYS A 426 29.98 1.19 15.59
N ASP A 427 29.53 0.23 16.40
CA ASP A 427 28.11 0.02 16.71
C ASP A 427 27.53 1.21 17.49
N GLU A 428 28.29 1.78 18.43
CA GLU A 428 27.90 3.00 19.16
C GLU A 428 27.75 4.22 18.24
N LEU A 429 28.70 4.43 17.32
CA LEU A 429 28.62 5.53 16.34
C LEU A 429 27.43 5.36 15.39
N LEU A 430 27.19 4.15 14.90
CA LEU A 430 26.04 3.85 14.05
C LEU A 430 24.72 4.08 14.80
N HIS A 431 24.64 3.65 16.06
CA HIS A 431 23.47 3.88 16.90
C HIS A 431 23.23 5.36 17.20
N HIS A 432 24.29 6.13 17.47
CA HIS A 432 24.18 7.59 17.61
C HIS A 432 23.77 8.26 16.30
N TRP A 433 24.23 7.77 15.16
CA TRP A 433 23.84 8.32 13.86
C TRP A 433 22.37 8.07 13.54
N THR A 434 21.89 6.84 13.71
CA THR A 434 20.45 6.55 13.54
C THR A 434 19.60 7.36 14.51
N SER A 435 20.05 7.51 15.76
CA SER A 435 19.42 8.39 16.75
C SER A 435 19.33 9.85 16.28
N ILE A 436 20.44 10.41 15.76
CA ILE A 436 20.49 11.80 15.27
C ILE A 436 19.57 11.99 14.07
N GLN A 437 19.60 11.07 13.11
CA GLN A 437 18.74 11.13 11.94
C GLN A 437 17.26 11.14 12.32
N GLU A 438 16.88 10.32 13.31
CA GLU A 438 15.50 10.29 13.81
C GLU A 438 15.12 11.58 14.54
N LEU A 439 15.97 12.08 15.42
CA LEU A 439 15.73 13.36 16.10
C LEU A 439 15.63 14.52 15.10
N LEU A 440 16.51 14.57 14.10
CA LEU A 440 16.48 15.56 13.03
C LEU A 440 15.21 15.45 12.20
N ARG A 441 14.76 14.24 11.87
CA ARG A 441 13.50 14.03 11.13
C ARG A 441 12.31 14.58 11.91
N HIS A 442 12.23 14.30 13.21
CA HIS A 442 11.18 14.85 14.06
C HIS A 442 11.33 16.37 14.28
N PHE A 443 12.56 16.89 14.33
CA PHE A 443 12.85 18.31 14.47
C PHE A 443 12.37 19.09 13.23
N TRP A 444 12.84 18.73 12.03
CA TRP A 444 12.50 19.42 10.78
C TRP A 444 11.02 19.28 10.41
N SER A 445 10.39 18.13 10.70
CA SER A 445 8.95 17.94 10.47
C SER A 445 8.06 18.75 11.43
N SER A 446 8.62 19.32 12.50
CA SER A 446 7.88 20.17 13.45
C SER A 446 7.84 21.64 13.03
N TYR A 447 8.53 22.01 11.94
CA TYR A 447 8.51 23.36 11.38
C TYR A 447 7.49 23.50 10.23
N PRO A 448 6.80 24.64 10.12
CA PRO A 448 6.90 25.83 10.97
C PRO A 448 6.24 25.64 12.36
N ILE A 449 6.86 26.18 13.42
CA ILE A 449 6.34 26.10 14.79
C ILE A 449 5.11 27.01 14.91
N THR A 450 3.93 26.46 14.65
CA THR A 450 2.64 27.20 14.70
C THR A 450 1.91 27.05 16.03
N THR A 451 2.19 25.97 16.77
CA THR A 451 1.41 25.56 17.96
C THR A 451 2.33 25.38 19.17
N ALA A 452 1.83 25.68 20.38
CA ALA A 452 2.57 25.49 21.63
C ALA A 452 3.01 24.03 21.87
N TYR A 453 2.23 23.07 21.38
CA TYR A 453 2.59 21.66 21.37
C TYR A 453 3.89 21.37 20.59
N LEU A 454 4.01 21.92 19.38
CA LEU A 454 5.20 21.78 18.54
C LEU A 454 6.41 22.46 19.18
N TYR A 455 6.21 23.58 19.87
CA TYR A 455 7.28 24.25 20.61
C TYR A 455 7.86 23.35 21.72
N ASN A 456 7.00 22.76 22.56
CA ASN A 456 7.43 21.84 23.62
C ASN A 456 8.10 20.58 23.05
N LYS A 457 7.63 20.09 21.90
CA LYS A 457 8.26 18.97 21.19
C LYS A 457 9.66 19.33 20.71
N VAL A 458 9.82 20.47 20.03
CA VAL A 458 11.13 20.94 19.54
C VAL A 458 12.10 21.19 20.70
N LEU A 459 11.63 21.68 21.85
CA LEU A 459 12.46 21.84 23.05
C LEU A 459 12.99 20.49 23.54
N ARG A 460 12.11 19.48 23.73
CA ARG A 460 12.52 18.11 24.12
C ARG A 460 13.51 17.50 23.12
N LEU A 461 13.29 17.73 21.83
CA LEU A 461 14.18 17.26 20.77
C LEU A 461 15.55 17.95 20.83
N LYS A 462 15.59 19.27 21.03
CA LYS A 462 16.84 20.02 21.21
C LYS A 462 17.63 19.48 22.39
N ASP A 463 16.98 19.28 23.53
CA ASP A 463 17.63 18.73 24.73
C ASP A 463 18.20 17.33 24.43
N ALA A 464 17.44 16.42 23.83
CA ALA A 464 17.94 15.10 23.44
C ALA A 464 19.13 15.17 22.46
N MET A 465 19.10 16.09 21.50
CA MET A 465 20.19 16.32 20.55
C MET A 465 21.47 16.81 21.24
N THR A 466 21.35 17.72 22.23
CA THR A 466 22.52 18.19 23.01
C THR A 466 23.17 17.06 23.82
N HIS A 467 22.37 16.15 24.40
CA HIS A 467 22.91 14.99 25.12
C HIS A 467 23.73 14.07 24.20
N ILE A 468 23.27 13.84 22.97
CA ILE A 468 24.03 13.05 21.99
C ILE A 468 25.28 13.80 21.52
N TYR A 469 25.19 15.11 21.34
CA TYR A 469 26.34 15.95 20.98
C TYR A 469 27.50 15.79 21.97
N HIS A 470 27.20 15.86 23.28
CA HIS A 470 28.21 15.64 24.33
C HIS A 470 28.80 14.23 24.29
N LYS A 471 27.97 13.19 24.11
CA LYS A 471 28.44 11.80 24.01
C LYS A 471 29.35 11.57 22.80
N LEU A 472 29.05 12.18 21.65
CA LEU A 472 29.91 12.10 20.47
C LEU A 472 31.27 12.76 20.71
N GLN A 473 31.29 13.86 21.45
CA GLN A 473 32.52 14.54 21.85
C GLN A 473 33.34 13.69 22.83
N GLU A 474 32.69 13.04 23.81
CA GLU A 474 33.33 12.09 24.72
C GLU A 474 33.95 10.90 23.98
N ILE A 475 33.22 10.32 23.01
CA ILE A 475 33.74 9.21 22.18
C ILE A 475 34.97 9.67 21.38
N LYS A 476 34.93 10.87 20.81
CA LYS A 476 36.08 11.46 20.08
C LYS A 476 37.31 11.63 20.98
N GLU A 477 37.11 11.92 22.27
CA GLU A 477 38.18 12.13 23.24
C GLU A 477 38.72 10.82 23.84
N ALA A 478 37.85 9.82 24.04
CA ALA A 478 38.17 8.53 24.65
C ALA A 478 38.88 7.54 23.71
N VAL A 479 38.77 7.71 22.39
CA VAL A 479 39.40 6.83 21.40
C VAL A 479 40.93 7.01 21.38
N GLN A 480 41.64 5.88 21.24
CA GLN A 480 43.12 5.81 21.14
C GLN A 480 43.67 6.74 20.04
N SER A 481 44.89 7.26 20.23
CA SER A 481 45.55 8.22 19.32
C SER A 481 45.52 7.80 17.86
N ASP A 482 45.64 6.50 17.62
CA ASP A 482 45.83 5.92 16.29
C ASP A 482 44.55 5.97 15.43
N PHE A 483 43.38 6.00 16.07
CA PHE A 483 42.07 6.06 15.41
C PHE A 483 41.37 7.42 15.57
N ARG A 484 41.94 8.35 16.36
CA ARG A 484 41.32 9.64 16.69
C ARG A 484 41.01 10.48 15.45
N HIS A 485 41.89 10.47 14.45
CA HIS A 485 41.67 11.19 13.19
C HIS A 485 40.52 10.58 12.38
N GLN A 486 40.46 9.25 12.29
CA GLN A 486 39.41 8.51 11.56
C GLN A 486 38.03 8.70 12.21
N VAL A 487 37.95 8.60 13.54
CA VAL A 487 36.72 8.87 14.29
C VAL A 487 36.31 10.34 14.14
N SER A 488 37.25 11.28 14.17
CA SER A 488 36.93 12.69 13.94
C SER A 488 36.34 12.95 12.56
N LEU A 489 36.81 12.25 11.52
CA LEU A 489 36.25 12.37 10.16
C LEU A 489 34.82 11.85 10.08
N LEU A 490 34.48 10.78 10.84
CA LEU A 490 33.14 10.20 10.87
C LEU A 490 32.16 11.00 11.75
N VAL A 491 32.62 11.51 12.88
CA VAL A 491 31.82 12.28 13.84
C VAL A 491 31.54 13.69 13.32
N GLN A 492 32.46 14.28 12.54
CA GLN A 492 32.31 15.66 12.05
C GLN A 492 31.01 15.91 11.26
N PRO A 493 30.60 15.09 10.28
CA PRO A 493 29.30 15.23 9.63
C PRO A 493 28.11 15.13 10.60
N MET A 494 28.21 14.30 11.64
CA MET A 494 27.17 14.14 12.65
C MET A 494 27.02 15.42 13.47
N LEU A 495 28.13 16.01 13.92
CA LEU A 495 28.13 17.28 14.65
C LEU A 495 27.64 18.43 13.77
N GLN A 496 28.07 18.50 12.51
CA GLN A 496 27.60 19.53 11.56
C GLN A 496 26.08 19.50 11.36
N ALA A 497 25.49 18.30 11.28
CA ALA A 497 24.04 18.17 11.18
C ALA A 497 23.30 18.67 12.43
N LEU A 498 23.87 18.44 13.62
CA LEU A 498 23.35 18.95 14.89
C LEU A 498 23.52 20.47 15.00
N ASP A 499 24.70 21.00 14.66
CA ASP A 499 25.00 22.43 14.68
C ASP A 499 24.06 23.22 13.75
N ALA A 500 23.77 22.69 12.56
CA ALA A 500 22.82 23.30 11.64
C ALA A 500 21.40 23.37 12.22
N ALA A 501 20.96 22.33 12.95
CA ALA A 501 19.67 22.34 13.62
C ALA A 501 19.63 23.33 14.79
N PHE A 502 20.71 23.43 15.58
CA PHE A 502 20.82 24.41 16.66
C PHE A 502 20.82 25.84 16.14
N ALA A 503 21.59 26.13 15.08
CA ALA A 503 21.61 27.44 14.43
C ALA A 503 20.23 27.81 13.86
N HIS A 504 19.51 26.85 13.26
CA HIS A 504 18.15 27.09 12.80
C HIS A 504 17.18 27.38 13.95
N TYR A 505 17.28 26.66 15.06
CA TYR A 505 16.47 26.93 16.25
C TYR A 505 16.71 28.33 16.81
N ASP A 506 17.99 28.72 16.94
CA ASP A 506 18.37 30.01 17.52
C ASP A 506 17.96 31.19 16.61
N THR A 507 18.09 31.04 15.28
CA THR A 507 17.62 32.04 14.32
C THR A 507 16.09 32.19 14.33
N GLU A 508 15.34 31.09 14.45
CA GLU A 508 13.88 31.14 14.57
C GLU A 508 13.43 31.75 15.92
N GLN A 509 14.13 31.46 17.02
CA GLN A 509 13.92 32.12 18.33
C GLN A 509 14.12 33.64 18.23
N GLN A 510 15.18 34.10 17.55
CA GLN A 510 15.43 35.54 17.34
C GLN A 510 14.34 36.18 16.45
N LYS A 511 13.84 35.49 15.43
CA LYS A 511 12.72 35.98 14.62
C LYS A 511 11.41 36.06 15.40
N GLN A 512 11.18 35.14 16.34
CA GLN A 512 9.98 35.18 17.19
C GLN A 512 10.08 36.29 18.24
N SER A 513 11.25 36.55 18.84
CA SER A 513 11.43 37.64 19.79
C SER A 513 11.27 39.01 19.13
N THR A 514 11.80 39.20 17.92
CA THR A 514 11.63 40.43 17.12
C THR A 514 10.18 40.64 16.66
N LYS A 515 9.45 39.58 16.28
CA LYS A 515 8.01 39.66 15.98
C LYS A 515 7.15 39.95 17.22
N SER A 516 7.53 39.42 18.38
CA SER A 516 6.86 39.71 19.67
C SER A 516 7.09 41.15 20.12
N GLY A 517 8.29 41.71 19.88
CA GLY A 517 8.63 43.10 20.20
C GLY A 517 7.96 44.15 19.31
N ASN A 518 7.50 43.76 18.11
CA ASN A 518 6.88 44.66 17.13
C ASN A 518 5.34 44.70 17.18
N LYS A 519 4.68 44.22 18.25
CA LYS A 519 3.28 44.59 18.50
C LYS A 519 3.27 45.99 19.14
N PRO A 520 2.87 47.06 18.43
CA PRO A 520 2.69 48.35 19.08
C PRO A 520 1.54 48.19 20.07
N ASN A 521 1.81 48.51 21.35
CA ASN A 521 0.78 48.71 22.36
C ASN A 521 -0.08 49.91 21.93
N GLY A 522 -1.09 49.66 21.10
CA GLY A 522 -2.14 50.60 20.77
C GLY A 522 -3.20 50.62 21.85
N PHE A 523 -2.86 51.17 23.02
CA PHE A 523 -3.87 51.78 23.89
C PHE A 523 -3.92 53.26 23.50
N VAL A 524 -5.00 53.66 22.82
CA VAL A 524 -5.41 55.05 22.73
C VAL A 524 -6.70 55.15 23.54
N GLN A 525 -6.66 56.02 24.56
CA GLN A 525 -7.79 56.46 25.38
C GLN A 525 -8.87 57.15 24.56
#